data_AF-A0A537J1P6-F1
#
_entry.id   AF-A0A537J1P6-F1
#
_cell.length_a   1.000
_cell.length_b   1.000
_cell.length_c   1.000
_cell.angle_alpha   90.00
_cell.angle_beta   90.00
_cell.angle_gamma   90.00
#
_symmetry.space_group_name_H-M   'P 1'
#
loop_
_entity.id
_entity.type
_entity.pdbx_description
1 polymer ?
#
loop_
_entity_poly.entity_id
_entity_poly.type
_entity_poly.pdbx_seq_one_letter_code
_entity_poly.pdbx_strand_id
1 'polypeptide(L)'
;MTVWRRETGSFPPEVVRLLEAFAAQSVLAIRNARLFREIEDKGRQLEIASQHKSQFLANMSHELRTPLNAILGYTELILDNIYGEVSDKVREVLRRVQNSGRHLLGLINDVLDLAKIEAGQFTLSLAEYSIREVVHTVTAAVESLAKEKGLALSVT
;
A
#
# COMPACT_ATOMS: atom_id res chain seq x y z
N MET A 1 36.92 28.08 -21.82
CA MET A 1 36.83 29.49 -22.28
C MET A 1 38.18 30.12 -22.04
N THR A 2 38.85 30.60 -23.09
CA THR A 2 40.16 31.24 -22.98
C THR A 2 40.03 32.71 -23.33
N VAL A 3 40.58 33.58 -22.48
CA VAL A 3 40.57 35.03 -22.67
C VAL A 3 42.00 35.43 -23.02
N TRP A 4 42.19 35.97 -24.22
CA TRP A 4 43.49 36.39 -24.72
C TRP A 4 43.60 37.90 -24.69
N ARG A 5 44.76 38.43 -24.31
CA ARG A 5 45.08 39.86 -24.42
C ARG A 5 46.32 40.06 -25.28
N ARG A 6 46.35 41.16 -26.05
CA ARG A 6 47.43 41.50 -26.99
C ARG A 6 48.51 42.44 -26.40
N GLU A 7 48.26 43.08 -25.26
CA GLU A 7 49.15 44.06 -24.61
C GLU A 7 49.12 43.89 -23.06
N THR A 8 50.16 44.36 -22.35
CA THR A 8 50.33 44.20 -20.87
C THR A 8 49.47 45.16 -20.03
N GLY A 9 49.05 44.75 -18.81
CA GLY A 9 48.17 45.52 -17.88
C GLY A 9 46.85 44.82 -17.47
N SER A 10 45.98 45.52 -16.72
CA SER A 10 44.71 44.99 -16.18
C SER A 10 43.60 44.85 -17.24
N PHE A 11 42.68 43.90 -17.05
CA PHE A 11 41.48 43.77 -17.88
C PHE A 11 40.46 44.89 -17.60
N PRO A 12 39.68 45.33 -18.61
CA PRO A 12 38.57 46.24 -18.39
C PRO A 12 37.56 45.64 -17.38
N PRO A 13 37.02 46.44 -16.44
CA PRO A 13 36.09 45.94 -15.43
C PRO A 13 34.85 45.24 -16.00
N GLU A 14 34.40 45.61 -17.20
CA GLU A 14 33.28 44.97 -17.90
C GLU A 14 33.58 43.52 -18.29
N VAL A 15 34.80 43.24 -18.76
CA VAL A 15 35.23 41.88 -19.13
C VAL A 15 35.33 41.01 -17.89
N VAL A 16 35.87 41.55 -16.79
CA VAL A 16 35.93 40.84 -15.50
C VAL A 16 34.53 40.51 -15.00
N ARG A 17 33.60 41.49 -14.97
CA ARG A 17 32.20 41.27 -14.57
C ARG A 17 31.49 40.24 -15.44
N LEU A 18 31.72 40.26 -16.76
CA LEU A 18 31.13 39.29 -17.68
C LEU A 18 31.63 37.87 -17.38
N LEU A 19 32.94 37.71 -17.15
CA LEU A 19 33.53 36.41 -16.80
C LEU A 19 33.06 35.91 -15.44
N GLU A 20 32.93 36.79 -14.45
CA GLU A 20 32.36 36.46 -13.14
C GLU A 20 30.90 36.00 -13.27
N ALA A 21 30.09 36.70 -14.07
CA ALA A 21 28.71 36.31 -14.34
C ALA A 21 28.64 34.94 -15.05
N PHE A 22 29.48 34.71 -16.06
CA PHE A 22 29.56 33.42 -16.75
C PHE A 22 30.02 32.29 -15.82
N ALA A 23 31.02 32.55 -14.97
CA ALA A 23 31.50 31.57 -13.99
C ALA A 23 30.38 31.23 -12.99
N ALA A 24 29.68 32.23 -12.45
CA ALA A 24 28.57 32.03 -11.53
C ALA A 24 27.43 31.21 -12.18
N GLN A 25 27.04 31.53 -13.41
CA GLN A 25 26.01 30.79 -14.16
C GLN A 25 26.46 29.37 -14.50
N SER A 26 27.73 29.16 -14.86
CA SER A 26 28.26 27.82 -15.14
C SER A 26 28.25 26.93 -13.90
N VAL A 27 28.66 27.47 -12.75
CA VAL A 27 28.62 26.76 -11.46
C VAL A 27 27.18 26.39 -11.11
N LEU A 28 26.23 27.32 -11.26
CA LEU A 28 24.81 27.04 -11.02
C LEU A 28 24.26 25.97 -11.95
N ALA A 29 24.57 26.03 -13.24
CA ALA A 29 24.10 25.04 -14.22
C ALA A 29 24.65 23.63 -13.93
N ILE A 30 25.94 23.52 -13.58
CA ILE A 30 26.57 22.25 -13.20
C ILE A 30 25.93 21.70 -11.91
N ARG A 31 25.68 22.56 -10.93
CA ARG A 31 25.02 22.17 -9.68
C ARG A 31 23.59 21.68 -9.93
N ASN A 32 22.82 22.39 -10.74
CA ASN A 32 21.46 21.98 -11.11
C ASN A 32 21.46 20.64 -11.84
N ALA A 33 22.34 20.46 -12.84
CA ALA A 33 22.47 19.18 -13.54
C ALA A 33 22.83 18.02 -12.61
N ARG A 34 23.68 18.26 -11.60
CA ARG A 34 23.98 17.26 -10.57
C ARG A 34 22.77 16.94 -9.69
N LEU A 35 22.06 17.97 -9.22
CA LEU A 35 20.87 17.79 -8.38
C LEU A 35 19.76 17.06 -9.14
N PHE A 36 19.52 17.39 -10.41
CA PHE A 36 18.55 16.68 -11.24
C PHE A 36 18.91 15.20 -11.39
N ARG A 37 20.18 14.87 -11.65
CA ARG A 37 20.63 13.46 -11.70
C ARG A 37 20.45 12.74 -10.36
N GLU A 38 20.72 13.41 -9.24
CA GLU A 38 20.54 12.83 -7.90
C GLU A 38 19.06 12.59 -7.59
N ILE A 39 18.17 13.51 -7.97
CA ILE A 39 16.72 13.34 -7.84
C ILE A 39 16.24 12.16 -8.69
N GLU A 40 16.69 12.08 -9.95
CA GLU A 40 16.31 10.99 -10.85
C GLU A 40 16.77 9.63 -10.32
N ASP A 41 18.00 9.53 -9.83
CA ASP A 41 18.53 8.29 -9.27
C ASP A 41 17.78 7.87 -8.00
N LYS A 42 17.52 8.82 -7.09
CA LYS A 42 16.70 8.57 -5.89
C LYS A 42 15.27 8.17 -6.25
N GLY A 43 14.68 8.80 -7.26
CA GLY A 43 13.36 8.44 -7.78
C GLY A 43 13.31 6.99 -8.26
N ARG A 44 14.31 6.58 -9.07
CA ARG A 44 14.44 5.20 -9.55
C ARG A 44 14.62 4.20 -8.41
N GLN A 45 15.47 4.52 -7.44
CA GLN A 45 15.68 3.66 -6.26
C GLN A 45 14.40 3.51 -5.43
N LEU A 46 13.66 4.60 -5.23
CA LEU A 46 12.40 4.58 -4.50
C LEU A 46 11.34 3.73 -5.22
N GLU A 47 11.26 3.84 -6.55
CA GLU A 47 10.32 3.05 -7.35
C GLU A 47 10.63 1.55 -7.28
N ILE A 48 11.90 1.16 -7.41
CA ILE A 48 12.34 -0.24 -7.23
C ILE A 48 12.00 -0.74 -5.82
N ALA A 49 12.29 0.06 -4.79
CA ALA A 49 11.97 -0.29 -3.40
C ALA A 49 10.46 -0.46 -3.18
N SER A 50 9.65 0.42 -3.77
CA SER A 50 8.18 0.35 -3.71
C SER A 50 7.64 -0.92 -4.39
N GLN A 51 8.17 -1.26 -5.56
CA GLN A 51 7.82 -2.50 -6.27
C GLN A 51 8.18 -3.74 -5.45
N HIS A 52 9.39 -3.79 -4.87
CA HIS A 52 9.81 -4.89 -4.00
C HIS A 52 8.93 -5.01 -2.74
N LYS A 53 8.59 -3.89 -2.08
CA LYS A 53 7.66 -3.86 -0.95
C LYS A 53 6.31 -4.47 -1.34
N SER A 54 5.76 -4.04 -2.48
CA SER A 54 4.46 -4.50 -2.98
C SER A 54 4.46 -5.99 -3.30
N GLN A 55 5.49 -6.46 -4.00
CA GLN A 55 5.65 -7.88 -4.34
C GLN A 55 5.81 -8.76 -3.08
N PHE A 56 6.61 -8.31 -2.12
CA PHE A 56 6.80 -9.01 -0.86
C PHE A 56 5.48 -9.17 -0.10
N LEU A 57 4.70 -8.08 0.04
CA LEU A 57 3.41 -8.13 0.73
C LEU A 57 2.41 -9.03 -0.01
N ALA A 58 2.34 -8.95 -1.34
CA ALA A 58 1.49 -9.83 -2.15
C ALA A 58 1.81 -11.31 -1.93
N ASN A 59 3.09 -11.69 -2.01
CA ASN A 59 3.54 -13.07 -1.80
C ASN A 59 3.21 -13.55 -0.39
N MET A 60 3.53 -12.76 0.63
CA MET A 60 3.24 -13.09 2.03
C MET A 60 1.75 -13.26 2.28
N SER A 61 0.90 -12.43 1.69
CA SER A 61 -0.54 -12.63 1.81
C SER A 61 -1.00 -13.95 1.22
N HIS A 62 -0.53 -14.32 0.03
CA HIS A 62 -0.90 -15.61 -0.57
C HIS A 62 -0.43 -16.81 0.27
N GLU A 63 0.81 -16.74 0.76
CA GLU A 63 1.39 -17.79 1.62
C GLU A 63 0.70 -17.90 2.98
N LEU A 64 0.17 -16.81 3.53
CA LEU A 64 -0.59 -16.82 4.79
C LEU A 64 -2.06 -17.22 4.61
N ARG A 65 -2.70 -16.81 3.50
CA ARG A 65 -4.12 -17.13 3.23
C ARG A 65 -4.35 -18.63 3.10
N THR A 66 -3.44 -19.34 2.43
CA THR A 66 -3.59 -20.78 2.18
C THR A 66 -3.67 -21.62 3.47
N PRO A 67 -2.70 -21.58 4.39
CA PRO A 67 -2.76 -22.33 5.65
C PRO A 67 -3.89 -21.82 6.56
N LEU A 68 -4.17 -20.51 6.55
CA LEU A 68 -5.23 -19.95 7.40
C LEU A 68 -6.62 -20.37 6.94
N ASN A 69 -6.88 -20.39 5.62
CA ASN A 69 -8.11 -20.92 5.05
C ASN A 69 -8.27 -22.42 5.35
N ALA A 70 -7.18 -23.20 5.32
CA ALA A 70 -7.22 -24.60 5.71
C ALA A 70 -7.61 -24.76 7.19
N ILE A 71 -7.00 -23.99 8.10
CA ILE A 71 -7.35 -24.00 9.53
C ILE A 71 -8.82 -23.63 9.74
N LEU A 72 -9.31 -22.57 9.07
CA LEU A 72 -10.70 -22.15 9.16
C LEU A 72 -11.64 -23.22 8.62
N GLY A 73 -11.31 -23.85 7.48
CA GLY A 73 -12.09 -24.93 6.89
C GLY A 73 -12.19 -26.14 7.81
N TYR A 74 -11.08 -26.60 8.38
CA TYR A 74 -11.11 -27.69 9.37
C TYR A 74 -11.91 -27.32 10.63
N THR A 75 -11.77 -26.08 11.11
CA THR A 75 -12.54 -25.58 12.25
C THR A 75 -14.04 -25.60 11.96
N GLU A 76 -14.46 -25.18 10.77
CA GLU A 76 -15.85 -25.17 10.33
C GLU A 76 -16.42 -26.59 10.19
N LEU A 77 -15.67 -27.51 9.56
CA LEU A 77 -16.08 -28.93 9.46
C LEU A 77 -16.26 -29.60 10.83
N ILE A 78 -15.43 -29.27 11.83
CA ILE A 78 -15.58 -29.78 13.19
C ILE A 78 -16.80 -29.17 13.87
N LEU A 79 -17.04 -27.87 13.68
CA LEU A 79 -18.22 -27.18 14.24
C LEU A 79 -19.53 -27.70 13.65
N ASP A 80 -19.51 -28.12 12.38
CA ASP A 80 -20.64 -28.73 11.66
C ASP A 80 -20.82 -30.23 11.99
N ASN A 81 -20.08 -30.75 12.97
CA ASN A 81 -20.08 -32.14 13.44
C ASN A 81 -19.75 -33.18 12.34
N ILE A 82 -19.08 -32.79 11.26
CA ILE A 82 -18.68 -33.71 10.17
C ILE A 82 -17.68 -34.77 10.66
N TYR A 83 -16.84 -34.42 11.63
CA TYR A 83 -15.91 -35.33 12.30
C TYR A 83 -16.47 -35.96 13.59
N GLY A 84 -17.77 -35.84 13.82
CA GLY A 84 -18.43 -36.24 15.06
C GLY A 84 -18.64 -35.08 16.02
N GLU A 85 -19.43 -35.33 17.06
CA GLU A 85 -19.76 -34.30 18.06
C GLU A 85 -18.56 -33.97 18.95
N VAL A 86 -18.38 -32.68 19.20
CA VAL A 86 -17.40 -32.16 20.17
C VAL A 86 -18.11 -31.61 21.41
N SER A 87 -17.44 -31.65 22.56
CA SER A 87 -17.97 -31.04 23.78
C SER A 87 -18.17 -29.54 23.62
N ASP A 88 -19.11 -28.97 24.37
CA ASP A 88 -19.42 -27.53 24.29
C ASP A 88 -18.22 -26.64 24.57
N LYS A 89 -17.32 -27.07 25.47
CA LYS A 89 -16.08 -26.37 25.76
C LYS A 89 -15.14 -26.32 24.56
N VAL A 90 -15.04 -27.40 23.79
CA VAL A 90 -14.24 -27.45 22.55
C VAL A 90 -14.90 -26.57 21.49
N ARG A 91 -16.24 -26.64 21.37
CA ARG A 91 -17.02 -25.82 20.43
C ARG A 91 -16.81 -24.31 20.67
N GLU A 92 -16.76 -23.88 21.92
CA GLU A 92 -16.47 -22.48 22.28
C GLU A 92 -15.05 -22.06 21.86
N VAL A 93 -14.04 -22.89 22.12
CA VAL A 93 -12.65 -22.63 21.70
C VAL A 93 -12.54 -22.56 20.18
N LEU A 94 -13.16 -23.49 19.45
CA LEU A 94 -13.15 -23.50 17.98
C LEU A 94 -13.80 -22.24 17.40
N ARG A 95 -14.92 -21.76 17.96
CA ARG A 95 -15.51 -20.47 17.57
C ARG A 95 -14.56 -19.30 17.78
N ARG A 96 -13.80 -19.29 18.88
CA ARG A 96 -12.77 -18.25 19.11
C ARG A 96 -11.63 -18.33 18.09
N VAL A 97 -11.18 -19.53 17.74
CA VAL A 97 -10.16 -19.74 16.69
C VAL A 97 -10.69 -19.23 15.34
N GLN A 98 -11.94 -19.57 14.99
CA GLN A 98 -12.57 -19.12 13.76
C GLN A 98 -12.66 -17.59 13.67
N ASN A 99 -13.12 -16.94 14.75
CA ASN A 99 -13.23 -15.48 14.81
C ASN A 99 -11.86 -14.79 14.69
N SER A 100 -10.85 -15.27 15.42
CA SER A 100 -9.48 -14.75 15.34
C SER A 100 -8.88 -14.95 13.95
N GLY A 101 -9.09 -16.11 13.33
CA GLY A 101 -8.58 -16.38 11.98
C GLY A 101 -9.24 -15.50 10.91
N ARG A 102 -10.55 -15.30 10.98
CA ARG A 102 -11.27 -14.36 10.11
C ARG A 102 -10.79 -12.91 10.31
N HIS A 103 -10.56 -12.51 11.55
CA HIS A 103 -10.03 -11.18 11.85
C HIS A 103 -8.61 -10.98 11.27
N LEU A 104 -7.73 -11.97 11.43
CA LEU A 104 -6.38 -11.93 10.87
C LEU A 104 -6.38 -11.87 9.33
N LEU A 105 -7.28 -12.62 8.66
CA LEU A 105 -7.48 -12.50 7.20
C LEU A 105 -7.90 -11.08 6.80
N GLY A 106 -8.78 -10.45 7.58
CA GLY A 106 -9.17 -9.05 7.38
C GLY A 106 -7.96 -8.11 7.42
N LEU A 107 -7.17 -8.18 8.50
CA LEU A 107 -5.97 -7.36 8.65
C LEU A 107 -4.94 -7.57 7.52
N ILE A 108 -4.76 -8.81 7.07
CA ILE A 108 -3.87 -9.12 5.95
C ILE A 108 -4.39 -8.48 4.64
N ASN A 109 -5.69 -8.52 4.40
CA ASN A 109 -6.29 -7.86 3.23
C ASN A 109 -6.16 -6.33 3.32
N ASP A 110 -6.41 -5.73 4.48
CA ASP A 110 -6.29 -4.28 4.68
C ASP A 110 -4.86 -3.78 4.39
N VAL A 111 -3.84 -4.51 4.86
CA VAL A 111 -2.43 -4.17 4.60
C VAL A 111 -2.09 -4.30 3.11
N LEU A 112 -2.60 -5.32 2.44
CA LEU A 112 -2.42 -5.48 0.99
C LEU A 112 -3.06 -4.35 0.20
N ASP A 113 -4.30 -4.01 0.53
CA ASP A 113 -5.06 -3.00 -0.21
C ASP A 113 -4.41 -1.63 -0.04
N LEU A 114 -3.94 -1.31 1.18
CA LEU A 114 -3.14 -0.12 1.42
C LEU A 114 -1.87 -0.10 0.56
N ALA A 115 -1.14 -1.22 0.50
CA ALA A 115 0.09 -1.31 -0.31
C ALA A 115 -0.19 -1.09 -1.81
N LYS A 116 -1.28 -1.65 -2.34
CA LYS A 116 -1.71 -1.43 -3.74
C LYS A 116 -2.08 0.03 -4.00
N ILE A 117 -2.73 0.69 -3.04
CA ILE A 117 -3.08 2.12 -3.13
C ILE A 117 -1.81 2.98 -3.16
N GLU A 118 -0.87 2.75 -2.24
CA GLU A 118 0.41 3.48 -2.19
C GLU A 118 1.24 3.31 -3.48
N ALA A 119 1.17 2.14 -4.11
CA ALA A 119 1.86 1.85 -5.36
C ALA A 119 1.10 2.34 -6.62
N GLY A 120 -0.09 2.93 -6.47
CA GLY A 120 -0.93 3.32 -7.61
C GLY A 120 -1.49 2.14 -8.42
N GLN A 121 -1.50 0.93 -7.85
CA GLN A 121 -1.93 -0.31 -8.49
C GLN A 121 -3.38 -0.71 -8.15
N PHE A 122 -4.07 0.08 -7.34
CA PHE A 122 -5.47 -0.16 -7.00
C PHE A 122 -6.38 0.20 -8.17
N THR A 123 -7.04 -0.80 -8.75
CA THR A 123 -7.93 -0.62 -9.92
C THR A 123 -9.38 -0.83 -9.53
N LEU A 124 -10.24 0.09 -9.94
CA LEU A 124 -11.68 -0.02 -9.75
C LEU A 124 -12.31 -0.78 -10.92
N SER A 125 -13.06 -1.83 -10.61
CA SER A 125 -13.91 -2.50 -11.58
C SER A 125 -15.30 -1.86 -11.54
N LEU A 126 -15.62 -1.05 -12.55
CA LEU A 126 -16.94 -0.42 -12.69
C LEU A 126 -17.90 -1.42 -13.35
N ALA A 127 -18.95 -1.80 -12.64
CA ALA A 127 -20.00 -2.68 -13.13
C ALA A 127 -21.37 -2.16 -12.66
N GLU A 128 -22.44 -2.53 -13.37
CA GLU A 128 -23.80 -2.32 -12.86
C GLU A 128 -24.04 -3.24 -11.66
N TYR A 129 -24.58 -2.68 -10.58
CA TYR A 129 -24.91 -3.43 -9.37
C TYR A 129 -26.22 -2.93 -8.76
N SER A 130 -26.90 -3.81 -8.04
CA SER A 130 -28.14 -3.48 -7.34
C SER A 130 -27.83 -2.92 -5.96
N ILE A 131 -28.11 -1.63 -5.74
CA ILE A 131 -27.99 -1.02 -4.41
C ILE A 131 -28.83 -1.76 -3.36
N ARG A 132 -29.98 -2.30 -3.77
CA ARG A 132 -30.87 -3.09 -2.90
C ARG A 132 -30.17 -4.36 -2.41
N GLU A 133 -29.46 -5.06 -3.28
CA GLU A 133 -28.72 -6.29 -2.90
C GLU A 133 -27.55 -5.98 -1.99
N VAL A 134 -26.82 -4.88 -2.26
CA VAL A 134 -25.74 -4.42 -1.40
C VAL A 134 -26.25 -4.14 0.01
N VAL A 135 -27.34 -3.36 0.11
CA VAL A 135 -27.98 -3.03 1.39
C VAL A 135 -28.46 -4.29 2.12
N HIS A 136 -29.09 -5.24 1.42
CA HIS A 136 -29.56 -6.49 2.01
C HIS A 136 -28.39 -7.33 2.54
N THR A 137 -27.30 -7.41 1.78
CA THR A 137 -26.09 -8.16 2.17
C THR A 137 -25.46 -7.57 3.43
N VAL A 138 -25.30 -6.24 3.48
CA VAL A 138 -24.73 -5.55 4.64
C VAL A 138 -25.64 -5.74 5.86
N THR A 139 -26.95 -5.60 5.69
CA THR A 139 -27.93 -5.75 6.78
C THR A 139 -27.86 -7.15 7.38
N ALA A 140 -27.88 -8.19 6.54
CA ALA A 140 -27.76 -9.58 6.99
C ALA A 140 -26.43 -9.83 7.73
N ALA A 141 -25.33 -9.25 7.27
CA ALA A 141 -24.02 -9.40 7.90
C ALA A 141 -23.96 -8.78 9.31
N VAL A 142 -24.64 -7.65 9.54
CA VAL A 142 -24.60 -6.94 10.84
C VAL A 142 -25.77 -7.27 11.76
N GLU A 143 -26.82 -7.95 11.28
CA GLU A 143 -28.02 -8.27 12.05
C GLU A 143 -27.70 -9.09 13.31
N SER A 144 -26.84 -10.10 13.19
CA SER A 144 -26.43 -10.94 14.32
C SER A 144 -25.75 -10.10 15.41
N LEU A 145 -24.86 -9.20 15.02
CA LEU A 145 -24.15 -8.31 15.93
C LEU A 145 -25.08 -7.28 16.59
N ALA A 146 -26.04 -6.75 15.84
CA ALA A 146 -27.06 -5.85 16.37
C ALA A 146 -27.94 -6.55 17.41
N LYS A 147 -28.38 -7.79 17.15
CA LYS A 147 -29.12 -8.64 18.09
C LYS A 147 -28.31 -8.94 19.35
N GLU A 148 -27.06 -9.35 19.20
CA GLU A 148 -26.15 -9.62 20.34
C GLU A 148 -25.99 -8.39 21.24
N LYS A 149 -25.94 -7.19 20.65
CA LYS A 149 -25.80 -5.91 21.38
C LYS A 149 -27.13 -5.26 21.78
N GLY A 150 -28.28 -5.87 21.49
CA GLY A 150 -29.60 -5.31 21.77
C GLY A 150 -29.91 -4.00 21.03
N LEU A 151 -29.32 -3.79 19.85
CA LEU A 151 -29.48 -2.59 19.04
C LEU A 151 -30.57 -2.78 17.98
N ALA A 152 -31.39 -1.74 17.76
CA ALA A 152 -32.34 -1.72 16.67
C ALA A 152 -31.63 -1.45 15.34
N LEU A 153 -31.91 -2.27 14.32
CA LEU A 153 -31.41 -2.12 12.96
C LEU A 153 -32.59 -1.86 12.02
N SER A 154 -32.61 -0.71 11.34
CA SER A 154 -33.63 -0.36 10.37
C SER A 154 -33.00 -0.03 9.03
N VAL A 155 -33.57 -0.58 7.95
CA VAL A 155 -33.22 -0.25 6.57
C VAL A 155 -34.39 0.50 5.97
N THR A 156 -34.13 1.70 5.43
CA THR A 156 -35.14 2.54 4.77
C THR A 156 -34.87 2.62 3.28
#